data_AF-A0A9D4KVQ9-F1
#
_entry.id   AF-A0A9D4KVQ9-F1
#
_cell.length_a   1.000
_cell.length_b   1.000
_cell.length_c   1.000
_cell.angle_alpha   90.00
_cell.angle_beta   90.00
_cell.angle_gamma   90.00
#
_symmetry.space_group_name_H-M   'P 1'
#
loop_
_entity.id
_entity.type
_entity.pdbx_description
1 polymer ?
#
loop_
_entity_poly.entity_id
_entity_poly.type
_entity_poly.pdbx_seq_one_letter_code
_entity_poly.pdbx_strand_id
1 'polypeptide(L)' 'MTAAYRSVKEDGMPVLKASRVYRVPETTLRDRVLLKIDPDTCVMGKVPMFDQFQEAKIVEHFKNMAALG' A
#
# COMPACT_ATOMS: atom_id res chain seq x y z
N MET A 1 2.65 -14.45 7.94
CA MET A 1 2.62 -15.01 6.57
C MET A 1 1.23 -14.93 5.94
N THR A 2 1.10 -14.19 4.83
CA THR A 2 -0.20 -13.96 4.14
C THR A 2 -0.56 -15.11 3.18
N ALA A 3 -1.87 -15.37 2.99
CA ALA A 3 -2.35 -16.45 2.10
C ALA A 3 -1.80 -16.32 0.66
N ALA A 4 -1.73 -15.10 0.12
CA ALA A 4 -1.18 -14.83 -1.20
C ALA A 4 0.29 -15.23 -1.36
N TYR A 5 1.10 -15.06 -0.31
CA TYR A 5 2.51 -15.43 -0.32
C TYR A 5 2.69 -16.95 -0.37
N ARG A 6 1.94 -17.69 0.46
CA ARG A 6 1.97 -19.15 0.46
C ARG A 6 1.56 -19.73 -0.88
N SER A 7 0.51 -19.21 -1.51
CA SER A 7 0.08 -19.70 -2.83
C SER A 7 1.14 -19.57 -3.93
N VAL A 8 2.01 -18.55 -3.85
CA VAL A 8 3.10 -18.41 -4.82
C VAL A 8 4.28 -19.31 -4.46
N LYS A 9 4.64 -19.42 -3.18
CA LYS A 9 5.83 -20.16 -2.73
C LYS A 9 5.62 -21.66 -2.60
N GLU A 10 4.45 -22.09 -2.13
CA GLU A 10 4.10 -23.48 -1.81
C GLU A 10 3.31 -24.12 -2.95
N ASP A 11 2.28 -23.44 -3.47
CA ASP A 11 1.41 -23.98 -4.53
C ASP A 11 1.94 -23.72 -5.96
N GLY A 12 3.06 -23.00 -6.10
CA GLY A 12 3.68 -22.67 -7.39
C GLY A 12 2.82 -21.76 -8.29
N MET A 13 1.86 -21.04 -7.72
CA MET A 13 0.98 -20.16 -8.48
C MET A 13 1.76 -18.95 -9.04
N PRO A 14 1.54 -18.56 -10.31
CA PRO A 14 2.15 -17.34 -10.85
C PRO A 14 1.76 -16.10 -10.04
N VAL A 15 2.72 -15.21 -9.79
CA VAL A 15 2.52 -13.96 -9.01
C VAL A 15 1.36 -13.14 -9.55
N LEU A 16 1.23 -13.01 -10.88
CA LEU A 16 0.14 -12.27 -11.51
C LEU A 16 -1.24 -12.86 -11.17
N LYS A 17 -1.36 -14.19 -11.15
CA LYS A 17 -2.61 -14.89 -10.84
C LYS A 17 -2.95 -14.72 -9.35
N ALA A 18 -1.99 -14.94 -8.46
CA ALA A 18 -2.16 -14.76 -7.03
C ALA A 18 -2.50 -13.30 -6.66
N SER A 19 -1.84 -12.33 -7.30
CA SER A 19 -2.12 -10.89 -7.12
C SER A 19 -3.59 -10.55 -7.38
N ARG A 20 -4.16 -11.07 -8.47
CA ARG A 20 -5.58 -10.86 -8.81
C ARG A 20 -6.54 -11.58 -7.87
N VAL A 21 -6.25 -12.84 -7.53
CA VAL A 21 -7.10 -13.65 -6.64
C VAL A 21 -7.19 -13.05 -5.25
N TYR A 22 -6.05 -12.66 -4.68
CA TYR A 22 -5.97 -12.14 -3.32
C TYR A 22 -6.06 -10.62 -3.22
N ARG A 23 -6.26 -9.92 -4.36
CA ARG A 23 -6.36 -8.46 -4.46
C ARG A 23 -5.17 -7.74 -3.80
N VAL A 24 -3.96 -8.28 -3.97
CA VAL A 24 -2.71 -7.65 -3.51
C VAL A 24 -1.98 -7.10 -4.73
N PRO A 25 -1.46 -5.85 -4.70
CA PRO A 25 -0.69 -5.31 -5.82
C PRO A 25 0.44 -6.25 -6.23
N GLU A 26 0.62 -6.43 -7.55
CA GLU A 26 1.56 -7.39 -8.09
C GLU A 26 3.00 -7.11 -7.63
N THR A 27 3.38 -5.83 -7.62
CA THR A 27 4.67 -5.34 -7.14
C THR A 27 4.90 -5.71 -5.68
N THR A 28 3.91 -5.46 -4.81
CA THR A 28 3.97 -5.83 -3.39
C THR A 28 4.11 -7.33 -3.19
N LEU A 29 3.34 -8.15 -3.91
CA LEU A 29 3.43 -9.60 -3.80
C LEU A 29 4.79 -10.13 -4.29
N ARG A 30 5.29 -9.57 -5.41
CA ARG A 30 6.61 -9.88 -5.97
C ARG A 30 7.73 -9.55 -4.98
N ASP A 31 7.72 -8.35 -4.40
CA ASP A 31 8.75 -7.90 -3.47
C ASP A 31 8.77 -8.73 -2.18
N ARG A 32 7.59 -9.18 -1.70
CA ARG A 32 7.47 -10.14 -0.60
C ARG A 32 8.08 -11.50 -0.97
N VAL A 33 7.78 -12.04 -2.15
CA VAL A 33 8.29 -13.33 -2.64
C VAL A 33 9.81 -13.32 -2.84
N LEU A 34 10.36 -12.17 -3.27
CA LEU A 34 11.80 -11.93 -3.44
C LEU A 34 12.51 -11.57 -2.13
N LEU A 35 11.81 -11.56 -0.98
CA LEU A 35 12.34 -11.21 0.34
C LEU A 35 12.95 -9.80 0.41
N LYS A 36 12.58 -8.89 -0.50
CA LYS A 36 12.94 -7.46 -0.43
C LYS A 36 12.16 -6.74 0.67
N ILE A 37 10.96 -7.24 0.94
CA ILE A 37 10.10 -6.79 2.03
C ILE A 37 9.80 -8.03 2.86
N ASP A 38 10.17 -8.01 4.13
CA ASP A 38 9.81 -9.09 5.04
C ASP A 38 8.28 -9.05 5.26
N PRO A 39 7.56 -10.13 4.88
CA PRO A 39 6.11 -10.17 4.95
C PRO A 39 5.56 -10.18 6.38
N ASP A 40 6.37 -10.49 7.38
CA ASP A 40 5.96 -10.52 8.79
C ASP A 40 6.26 -9.19 9.51
N THR A 41 7.22 -8.40 9.03
CA THR A 41 7.55 -7.05 9.56
C THR A 41 6.98 -5.91 8.73
N CYS A 42 6.10 -6.20 7.77
CA CYS A 42 5.45 -5.20 6.92
C CYS A 42 4.49 -4.32 7.76
N VAL A 43 5.03 -3.28 8.39
CA VAL A 43 4.27 -2.24 9.10
C VAL A 43 3.52 -1.39 8.08
N MET A 44 2.24 -1.11 8.37
CA MET A 44 1.52 -0.06 7.67
C MET A 44 2.34 1.24 7.79
N GLY A 45 2.36 2.04 6.72
CA GLY A 45 3.08 3.31 6.71
C GLY A 45 2.70 4.19 7.91
N LYS A 46 3.51 5.21 8.20
CA LYS A 46 3.23 6.13 9.31
C LYS A 46 1.79 6.64 9.21
N VAL A 47 1.12 6.67 10.36
CA VAL A 47 -0.20 7.30 10.48
C VAL A 47 -0.09 8.72 9.93
N PRO A 48 -1.06 9.20 9.13
CA PRO A 48 -1.09 10.57 8.66
C PRO A 48 -0.86 11.55 9.82
N MET A 49 -0.03 12.58 9.58
CA MET A 49 0.31 13.57 10.60
C MET A 49 -0.90 14.40 11.03
N PHE A 50 -1.84 14.62 10.10
CA PHE A 50 -3.02 15.44 10.28
C PHE A 50 -4.27 14.59 10.28
N ASP A 51 -5.26 14.98 11.09
CA ASP A 51 -6.60 14.45 10.95
C ASP A 51 -7.33 15.05 9.73
N GLN A 52 -8.47 14.47 9.37
CA GLN A 52 -9.25 14.90 8.21
C GLN A 52 -9.68 16.38 8.28
N PHE A 53 -9.92 16.92 9.48
CA PHE A 53 -10.33 18.31 9.65
C PHE A 53 -9.17 19.27 9.45
N GLN A 54 -7.99 18.91 9.94
CA GLN A 54 -6.76 19.65 9.74
C GLN A 54 -6.34 19.65 8.26
N GLU A 55 -6.44 18.50 7.59
CA GLU A 55 -6.20 18.41 6.15
C GLU A 55 -7.16 19.31 5.36
N ALA A 56 -8.45 19.34 5.72
CA ALA A 56 -9.43 20.20 5.06
C ALA A 56 -9.08 21.70 5.18
N LYS A 57 -8.61 22.14 6.36
CA LYS A 57 -8.16 23.53 6.57
C LYS A 57 -6.95 23.89 5.72
N ILE A 58 -6.00 22.96 5.58
CA ILE A 58 -4.81 23.17 4.73
C ILE A 58 -5.24 23.33 3.27
N VAL A 59 -6.15 22.48 2.79
CA VAL A 59 -6.69 22.55 1.43
C VAL A 59 -7.43 23.87 1.19
N GLU A 60 -8.24 24.33 2.14
CA GLU A 60 -8.93 25.61 2.06
C GLU A 60 -7.95 26.78 1.98
N HIS A 61 -6.90 26.77 2.80
CA HIS A 61 -5.86 27.80 2.76
C HIS A 61 -5.20 27.89 1.37
N PHE A 62 -4.85 26.77 0.76
CA PHE A 62 -4.28 26.75 -0.59
C PHE A 62 -5.25 27.31 -1.64
N LYS A 63 -6.56 27.01 -1.54
CA LYS A 63 -7.57 27.56 -2.44
C LYS A 63 -7.65 29.09 -2.33
N ASN A 64 -7.64 29.61 -1.10
CA ASN A 64 -7.69 31.04 -0.85
C ASN A 64 -6.44 31.75 -1.40
N MET A 65 -5.25 31.16 -1.18
CA MET A 65 -4.00 31.68 -1.72
C MET A 65 -3.97 31.66 -3.25
N ALA A 66 -4.49 30.60 -3.87
CA ALA A 66 -4.56 30.49 -5.33
C ALA A 66 -5.54 31.50 -5.96
N ALA A 67 -6.58 31.92 -5.24
CA ALA A 67 -7.54 32.92 -5.71
C ALA A 67 -7.04 34.37 -5.59
N LEU A 68 -5.94 34.59 -4.86
CA LEU A 68 -5.33 35.91 -4.66
C LEU A 68 -4.26 36.25 -5.71
N GLY A 69 -3.90 35.31 -6.59
CA GLY A 69 -2.98 35.50 -7.73
C GLY A 69 -3.69 35.34 -9.07
#